data_AF-A0A838N1V9-F1
#
_entry.id   AF-A0A838N1V9-F1
#
_cell.length_a   1.000
_cell.length_b   1.000
_cell.length_c   1.000
_cell.angle_alpha   90.00
_cell.angle_beta   90.00
_cell.angle_gamma   90.00
#
_symmetry.space_group_name_H-M   'P 1'
#
loop_
_entity.id
_entity.type
_entity.pdbx_description
1 polymer ?
#
loop_
_entity_poly.entity_id
_entity_poly.type
_entity_poly.pdbx_seq_one_letter_code
_entity_poly.pdbx_strand_id
1 'polypeptide(L)'
;VWGKLQTGPLLQFNSHFNFAILFLVFVMLAIALASFVRGAAARHLGHGVFVFALPLIFFASRNFSFLPDFPTQPPFTLELNEEIRAAALGDGSGSRTKMLLIDNWSEAARVALALERFRYRFRVIPGWKPIFGAENVVDPYRGLANRSYAIWRVKHASTGPGWLNTEVATIDPRHVEVLFSTEANNARQFPLAGWDLSTGPYSWSLGKIAVIRFTPLPTTRDVQIVCKLAAPTADQPMVMTYNEGPSTAVRINGPTLVVLTVPADVWNGSRSGVLKFDFPAVKSPPARGTSPDPRPLAGAFERISFRPSP
;
A
#
# COMPACT_ATOMS: atom_id res chain seq x y z
N VAL A 1 -23.50 11.81 12.60
CA VAL A 1 -22.15 12.37 12.86
C VAL A 1 -21.28 12.23 11.62
N TRP A 2 -21.28 13.25 10.75
CA TRP A 2 -20.41 13.33 9.55
C TRP A 2 -19.93 14.79 9.30
N GLY A 3 -19.95 15.62 10.34
CA GLY A 3 -19.77 17.08 10.26
C GLY A 3 -18.40 17.56 10.73
N LYS A 4 -17.32 16.90 10.31
CA LYS A 4 -16.03 17.60 10.18
C LYS A 4 -15.76 17.60 8.69
N LEU A 5 -15.66 18.79 8.10
CA LEU A 5 -15.33 18.98 6.69
C LEU A 5 -14.02 18.24 6.39
N GLN A 6 -14.11 16.99 5.95
CA GLN A 6 -12.99 16.27 5.37
C GLN A 6 -12.94 16.71 3.91
N THR A 7 -12.04 17.63 3.58
CA THR A 7 -11.79 17.98 2.17
C THR A 7 -10.80 16.97 1.59
N GLY A 8 -11.11 16.37 0.44
CA GLY A 8 -10.15 15.52 -0.29
C GLY A 8 -10.76 14.27 -0.95
N PRO A 9 -9.94 13.49 -1.68
CA PRO A 9 -10.37 12.28 -2.41
C PRO A 9 -11.01 11.21 -1.52
N LEU A 10 -10.54 11.10 -0.27
CA LEU A 10 -11.09 10.19 0.74
C LEU A 10 -12.54 10.50 1.14
N LEU A 11 -12.95 11.79 1.13
CA LEU A 11 -14.35 12.15 1.29
C LEU A 11 -15.14 11.68 0.08
N GLN A 12 -14.69 11.92 -1.15
CA GLN A 12 -15.44 11.55 -2.36
C GLN A 12 -15.76 10.05 -2.42
N PHE A 13 -14.83 9.20 -1.96
CA PHE A 13 -15.01 7.75 -1.91
C PHE A 13 -15.98 7.30 -0.80
N ASN A 14 -15.77 7.74 0.45
CA ASN A 14 -16.63 7.36 1.57
C ASN A 14 -18.01 8.03 1.52
N SER A 15 -18.08 9.22 0.93
CA SER A 15 -19.33 9.96 0.75
C SER A 15 -20.23 9.27 -0.27
N HIS A 16 -19.68 8.73 -1.35
CA HIS A 16 -20.46 8.00 -2.35
C HIS A 16 -21.18 6.79 -1.73
N PHE A 17 -20.54 6.00 -0.86
CA PHE A 17 -21.17 4.78 -0.37
C PHE A 17 -22.17 5.02 0.77
N ASN A 18 -21.78 5.78 1.80
CA ASN A 18 -22.64 5.98 2.96
C ASN A 18 -23.74 7.02 2.71
N PHE A 19 -23.46 8.09 1.95
CA PHE A 19 -24.53 9.02 1.59
C PHE A 19 -25.43 8.47 0.50
N ALA A 20 -24.98 7.59 -0.41
CA ALA A 20 -25.91 6.94 -1.33
C ALA A 20 -26.90 6.04 -0.60
N ILE A 21 -26.48 5.26 0.40
CA ILE A 21 -27.39 4.42 1.20
C ILE A 21 -28.37 5.29 1.99
N LEU A 22 -27.89 6.31 2.70
CA LEU A 22 -28.75 7.24 3.42
C LEU A 22 -29.70 7.99 2.48
N PHE A 23 -29.21 8.46 1.35
CA PHE A 23 -30.01 9.12 0.32
C PHE A 23 -31.09 8.18 -0.23
N LEU A 24 -30.76 6.92 -0.50
CA LEU A 24 -31.72 5.92 -0.98
C LEU A 24 -32.80 5.64 0.07
N VAL A 25 -32.44 5.53 1.36
CA VAL A 25 -33.40 5.41 2.47
C VAL A 25 -34.31 6.65 2.53
N PHE A 26 -33.75 7.86 2.45
CA PHE A 26 -34.54 9.09 2.47
C PHE A 26 -35.46 9.23 1.24
N VAL A 27 -35.00 8.85 0.06
CA VAL A 27 -35.79 8.84 -1.17
C VAL A 27 -36.92 7.81 -1.06
N MET A 28 -36.65 6.60 -0.56
CA MET A 28 -37.67 5.58 -0.33
C MET A 28 -38.72 6.04 0.69
N LEU A 29 -38.29 6.69 1.78
CA LEU A 29 -39.18 7.27 2.79
C LEU A 29 -40.04 8.40 2.18
N ALA A 30 -39.43 9.26 1.36
CA ALA A 30 -40.13 10.34 0.67
C ALA A 30 -41.16 9.79 -0.34
N ILE A 31 -40.82 8.76 -1.10
CA ILE A 31 -41.73 8.07 -2.02
C ILE A 31 -42.89 7.43 -1.24
N ALA A 32 -42.60 6.75 -0.13
CA ALA A 32 -43.62 6.15 0.72
C ALA A 32 -44.58 7.23 1.27
N LEU A 33 -44.05 8.31 1.86
CA LEU A 33 -44.85 9.43 2.37
C LEU A 33 -45.69 10.08 1.26
N ALA A 34 -45.13 10.27 0.06
CA ALA A 34 -45.85 10.81 -1.08
C ALA A 34 -46.97 9.89 -1.57
N SER A 35 -46.81 8.56 -1.44
CA SER A 35 -47.83 7.59 -1.86
C SER A 35 -49.07 7.55 -0.95
N PHE A 36 -48.94 7.95 0.33
CA PHE A 36 -50.03 7.93 1.31
C PHE A 36 -50.83 9.24 1.38
N VAL A 37 -50.32 10.35 0.85
CA VAL A 37 -50.97 11.67 0.99
C VAL A 37 -51.58 12.11 -0.34
N ARG A 38 -52.90 12.03 -0.47
CA ARG A 38 -53.64 12.52 -1.65
C ARG A 38 -54.27 13.90 -1.39
N GLY A 39 -54.28 14.75 -2.41
CA GLY A 39 -55.01 16.03 -2.41
C GLY A 39 -54.29 17.21 -1.75
N ALA A 40 -55.04 18.21 -1.28
CA ALA A 40 -54.52 19.47 -0.74
C ALA A 40 -53.54 19.30 0.44
N ALA A 41 -53.67 18.22 1.22
CA ALA A 41 -52.77 17.88 2.31
C ALA A 41 -51.32 17.61 1.84
N ALA A 42 -51.12 17.11 0.61
CA ALA A 42 -49.80 16.84 0.05
C ALA A 42 -48.99 18.12 -0.16
N ARG A 43 -49.68 19.20 -0.57
CA ARG A 43 -49.05 20.51 -0.79
C ARG A 43 -48.56 21.10 0.53
N HIS A 44 -49.35 21.01 1.60
CA HIS A 44 -48.95 21.45 2.93
C HIS A 44 -47.83 20.60 3.55
N LEU A 45 -47.87 19.28 3.35
CA LEU A 45 -46.80 18.38 3.81
C LEU A 45 -45.47 18.67 3.09
N GLY A 46 -45.52 18.90 1.77
CA GLY A 46 -44.33 19.28 0.98
C GLY A 46 -43.72 20.60 1.44
N HIS A 47 -44.55 21.63 1.71
CA HIS A 47 -44.07 22.88 2.29
C HIS A 47 -43.46 22.68 3.68
N GLY A 48 -44.09 21.86 4.54
CA GLY A 48 -43.55 21.52 5.85
C GLY A 48 -42.16 20.88 5.75
N VAL A 49 -41.99 19.87 4.89
CA VAL A 49 -40.69 19.24 4.67
C VAL A 49 -39.65 20.25 4.17
N PHE A 50 -40.00 21.14 3.24
CA PHE A 50 -39.06 22.13 2.70
C PHE A 50 -38.63 23.15 3.76
N VAL A 51 -39.58 23.62 4.58
CA VAL A 51 -39.33 24.56 5.68
C VAL A 51 -38.48 23.92 6.78
N PHE A 52 -38.64 22.63 7.07
CA PHE A 52 -37.78 21.92 8.03
C PHE A 52 -36.41 21.52 7.46
N ALA A 53 -36.33 21.25 6.15
CA ALA A 53 -35.08 20.88 5.49
C ALA A 53 -34.10 22.05 5.36
N LEU A 54 -34.59 23.27 5.12
CA LEU A 54 -33.77 24.47 4.96
C LEU A 54 -32.87 24.76 6.19
N PRO A 55 -33.39 24.79 7.43
CA PRO A 55 -32.58 24.90 8.64
C PRO A 55 -31.60 23.73 8.77
N LEU A 56 -32.03 22.50 8.50
CA LEU A 56 -31.16 21.32 8.58
C LEU A 56 -29.99 21.41 7.60
N ILE A 57 -30.21 21.85 6.37
CA ILE A 57 -29.15 22.08 5.36
C ILE A 57 -28.21 23.20 5.83
N PHE A 58 -28.76 24.30 6.32
CA PHE A 58 -27.97 25.43 6.82
C PHE A 58 -27.12 25.03 8.03
N PHE A 59 -27.69 24.33 9.01
CA PHE A 59 -26.97 23.84 10.19
C PHE A 59 -25.94 22.75 9.85
N ALA A 60 -26.28 21.83 8.94
CA ALA A 60 -25.32 20.83 8.44
C ALA A 60 -24.15 21.47 7.71
N SER A 61 -24.39 22.49 6.88
CA SER A 61 -23.31 23.23 6.18
C SER A 61 -22.39 24.01 7.11
N ARG A 62 -22.87 24.36 8.31
CA ARG A 62 -22.14 25.10 9.34
C ARG A 62 -21.44 24.19 10.36
N ASN A 63 -21.44 22.87 10.16
CA ASN A 63 -20.93 21.88 11.13
C ASN A 63 -21.57 22.01 12.53
N PHE A 64 -22.84 22.38 12.63
CA PHE A 64 -23.52 22.50 13.92
C PHE A 64 -23.80 21.11 14.51
N SER A 65 -23.25 20.81 15.70
CA SER A 65 -23.47 19.56 16.43
C SER A 65 -24.42 19.80 17.62
N PHE A 66 -25.62 19.21 17.57
CA PHE A 66 -26.68 19.39 18.58
C PHE A 66 -26.37 18.77 19.95
N LEU A 67 -25.37 17.89 20.04
CA LEU A 67 -25.01 17.19 21.26
C LEU A 67 -23.51 17.39 21.51
N PRO A 68 -23.09 17.97 22.65
CA PRO A 68 -21.68 18.23 22.96
C PRO A 68 -20.83 16.96 23.03
N ASP A 69 -21.43 15.83 23.41
CA ASP A 69 -20.73 14.61 23.82
C ASP A 69 -21.20 13.34 23.09
N PHE A 70 -21.58 13.43 21.82
CA PHE A 70 -21.57 12.21 21.03
C PHE A 70 -20.12 11.83 20.76
N PRO A 71 -19.64 10.62 21.12
CA PRO A 71 -18.29 10.19 20.81
C PRO A 71 -18.12 10.18 19.28
N THR A 72 -17.56 11.27 18.76
CA THR A 72 -17.32 11.49 17.32
C THR A 72 -16.23 10.59 16.75
N GLN A 73 -15.53 9.90 17.66
CA GLN A 73 -14.51 8.92 17.40
C GLN A 73 -14.92 7.68 18.21
N PRO A 74 -15.20 6.54 17.58
CA PRO A 74 -15.34 5.29 18.34
C PRO A 74 -14.05 5.12 19.17
N PRO A 75 -14.10 4.64 20.42
CA PRO A 75 -12.94 4.57 21.32
C PRO A 75 -11.71 3.92 20.67
N PHE A 76 -11.93 2.96 19.76
CA PHE A 76 -10.91 2.33 18.93
C PHE A 76 -10.08 3.31 18.06
N THR A 77 -10.58 4.50 17.74
CA THR A 77 -9.87 5.50 16.93
C THR A 77 -8.95 6.41 17.74
N LEU A 78 -9.16 6.56 19.05
CA LEU A 78 -8.30 7.42 19.87
C LEU A 78 -7.00 6.69 20.24
N GLU A 79 -7.10 5.43 20.67
CA GLU A 79 -5.95 4.55 20.90
C GLU A 79 -5.10 4.38 19.64
N LEU A 80 -5.75 4.12 18.50
CA LEU A 80 -5.08 4.01 17.20
C LEU A 80 -4.35 5.30 16.80
N ASN A 81 -4.98 6.47 17.02
CA ASN A 81 -4.35 7.75 16.72
C ASN A 81 -3.13 8.00 17.60
N GLU A 82 -3.19 7.65 18.89
CA GLU A 82 -2.03 7.76 19.78
C GLU A 82 -0.93 6.75 19.44
N GLU A 83 -1.27 5.53 18.99
CA GLU A 83 -0.29 4.57 18.50
C GLU A 83 0.41 5.08 17.22
N ILE A 84 -0.35 5.61 16.26
CA ILE A 84 0.20 6.22 15.04
C ILE A 84 1.08 7.43 15.39
N ARG A 85 0.66 8.23 16.37
CA ARG A 85 1.42 9.38 16.85
C ARG A 85 2.72 8.94 17.51
N ALA A 86 2.67 7.95 18.39
CA ALA A 86 3.83 7.38 19.05
C ALA A 86 4.80 6.78 18.03
N ALA A 87 4.30 6.03 17.04
CA ALA A 87 5.09 5.51 15.93
C ALA A 87 5.71 6.64 15.10
N ALA A 88 4.97 7.71 14.81
CA ALA A 88 5.49 8.85 14.06
C ALA A 88 6.62 9.59 14.79
N LEU A 89 6.49 9.74 16.11
CA LEU A 89 7.51 10.32 16.98
C LEU A 89 8.72 9.38 17.15
N GLY A 90 8.48 8.08 17.25
CA GLY A 90 9.51 7.05 17.44
C GLY A 90 10.27 6.65 16.18
N ASP A 91 9.72 6.86 14.99
CA ASP A 91 10.29 6.46 13.69
C ASP A 91 11.68 7.08 13.40
N GLY A 92 12.16 8.07 14.17
CA GLY A 92 13.51 8.66 14.06
C GLY A 92 13.81 9.33 12.70
N SER A 93 12.88 9.20 11.76
CA SER A 93 12.93 9.67 10.39
C SER A 93 12.50 11.14 10.28
N GLY A 94 12.02 11.72 11.38
CA GLY A 94 11.61 13.11 11.48
C GLY A 94 10.50 13.46 10.48
N SER A 95 10.71 14.55 9.75
CA SER A 95 9.78 15.08 8.74
C SER A 95 9.81 14.34 7.40
N ARG A 96 10.57 13.24 7.28
CA ARG A 96 10.58 12.42 6.05
C ARG A 96 9.16 11.98 5.71
N THR A 97 8.89 11.96 4.41
CA THR A 97 7.59 11.55 3.89
C THR A 97 7.39 10.05 4.14
N LYS A 98 6.24 9.66 4.69
CA LYS A 98 5.95 8.26 5.01
C LYS A 98 5.41 7.54 3.78
N MET A 99 6.09 6.52 3.29
CA MET A 99 5.57 5.67 2.24
C MET A 99 4.79 4.52 2.87
N LEU A 100 3.48 4.48 2.63
CA LEU A 100 2.60 3.45 3.19
C LEU A 100 2.61 2.22 2.27
N LEU A 101 3.05 1.09 2.82
CA LEU A 101 2.91 -0.24 2.22
C LEU A 101 1.72 -0.93 2.89
N ILE A 102 0.70 -1.22 2.09
CA ILE A 102 -0.65 -1.46 2.59
C ILE A 102 -1.16 -2.79 2.07
N ASP A 103 -1.61 -3.65 2.98
CA ASP A 103 -2.35 -4.87 2.63
C ASP A 103 -3.88 -4.66 2.69
N ASN A 104 -4.37 -3.74 3.54
CA ASN A 104 -5.79 -3.41 3.67
C ASN A 104 -6.05 -1.89 3.52
N TRP A 105 -6.93 -1.54 2.58
CA TRP A 105 -7.29 -0.17 2.26
C TRP A 105 -7.91 0.61 3.42
N SER A 106 -8.72 -0.04 4.27
CA SER A 106 -9.44 0.65 5.34
C SER A 106 -8.49 1.10 6.46
N GLU A 107 -7.53 0.26 6.83
CA GLU A 107 -6.50 0.60 7.81
C GLU A 107 -5.53 1.65 7.26
N ALA A 108 -5.19 1.57 5.97
CA ALA A 108 -4.39 2.61 5.33
C ALA A 108 -5.05 3.97 5.30
N ALA A 109 -6.36 4.02 5.00
CA ALA A 109 -7.13 5.25 5.05
C ALA A 109 -7.07 5.89 6.44
N ARG A 110 -7.14 5.07 7.50
CA ARG A 110 -7.02 5.54 8.88
C ARG A 110 -5.63 6.07 9.19
N VAL A 111 -4.57 5.33 8.82
CA VAL A 111 -3.18 5.77 9.02
C VAL A 111 -2.88 7.06 8.27
N ALA A 112 -3.26 7.13 7.00
CA ALA A 112 -3.08 8.32 6.17
C ALA A 112 -3.78 9.54 6.77
N LEU A 113 -5.04 9.39 7.21
CA LEU A 113 -5.80 10.45 7.84
C LEU A 113 -5.17 10.92 9.15
N ALA A 114 -4.68 10.01 9.99
CA ALA A 114 -3.98 10.35 11.22
C ALA A 114 -2.67 11.09 10.92
N LEU A 115 -1.86 10.61 9.98
CA LEU A 115 -0.64 11.29 9.53
C LEU A 115 -0.92 12.72 9.05
N GLU A 116 -1.97 12.91 8.25
CA GLU A 116 -2.37 14.23 7.77
C GLU A 116 -2.79 15.17 8.92
N ARG A 117 -3.56 14.66 9.90
CA ARG A 117 -3.93 15.42 11.10
C ARG A 117 -2.72 15.88 11.91
N PHE A 118 -1.68 15.05 11.96
CA PHE A 118 -0.41 15.36 12.61
C PHE A 118 0.58 16.12 11.71
N ARG A 119 0.15 16.56 10.52
CA ARG A 119 0.95 17.32 9.54
C ARG A 119 2.15 16.54 8.96
N TYR A 120 2.12 15.21 9.00
CA TYR A 120 3.06 14.38 8.27
C TYR A 120 2.62 14.21 6.81
N ARG A 121 3.59 14.26 5.90
CA ARG A 121 3.36 13.91 4.49
C ARG A 121 3.42 12.40 4.32
N PHE A 122 2.53 11.86 3.50
CA PHE A 122 2.58 10.45 3.12
C PHE A 122 2.52 10.26 1.60
N ARG A 123 2.94 9.08 1.15
CA ARG A 123 2.82 8.60 -0.23
C ARG A 123 2.35 7.15 -0.25
N VAL A 124 1.67 6.79 -1.32
CA VAL A 124 1.15 5.44 -1.59
C VAL A 124 1.57 4.97 -2.98
N ILE A 125 1.53 3.66 -3.22
CA ILE A 125 1.77 3.09 -4.54
C ILE A 125 0.59 3.37 -5.51
N PRO A 126 0.79 3.34 -6.84
CA PRO A 126 -0.21 3.79 -7.83
C PRO A 126 -1.58 3.09 -7.77
N GLY A 127 -1.64 1.82 -7.33
CA GLY A 127 -2.91 1.11 -7.17
C GLY A 127 -3.88 1.80 -6.19
N TRP A 128 -3.35 2.62 -5.30
CA TRP A 128 -4.11 3.37 -4.29
C TRP A 128 -4.53 4.78 -4.75
N LYS A 129 -4.18 5.18 -5.99
CA LYS A 129 -4.55 6.48 -6.57
C LYS A 129 -6.04 6.82 -6.41
N PRO A 130 -7.00 5.90 -6.63
CA PRO A 130 -8.42 6.24 -6.51
C PRO A 130 -8.85 6.65 -5.10
N ILE A 131 -8.11 6.21 -4.07
CA ILE A 131 -8.45 6.46 -2.66
C ILE A 131 -7.74 7.71 -2.13
N PHE A 132 -6.44 7.88 -2.44
CA PHE A 132 -5.62 8.94 -1.83
C PHE A 132 -5.30 10.12 -2.76
N GLY A 133 -5.77 10.10 -4.00
CA GLY A 133 -5.46 11.15 -4.99
C GLY A 133 -4.10 10.96 -5.66
N ALA A 134 -3.93 11.59 -6.83
CA ALA A 134 -2.73 11.48 -7.65
C ALA A 134 -1.49 12.12 -7.00
N GLU A 135 -1.70 13.17 -6.21
CA GLU A 135 -0.68 13.94 -5.49
C GLU A 135 0.02 13.13 -4.40
N ASN A 136 -0.64 12.08 -3.89
CA ASN A 136 -0.09 11.18 -2.89
C ASN A 136 0.49 9.90 -3.51
N VAL A 137 0.43 9.74 -4.83
CA VAL A 137 1.02 8.59 -5.51
C VAL A 137 2.50 8.81 -5.73
N VAL A 138 3.31 7.82 -5.38
CA VAL A 138 4.72 7.76 -5.76
C VAL A 138 4.95 6.52 -6.61
N ASP A 139 5.82 6.64 -7.61
CA ASP A 139 6.35 5.46 -8.29
C ASP A 139 7.00 4.53 -7.24
N PRO A 140 6.57 3.26 -7.11
CA PRO A 140 7.02 2.39 -6.03
C PRO A 140 8.53 2.15 -6.03
N TYR A 141 9.15 2.09 -7.21
CA TYR A 141 10.59 1.98 -7.33
C TYR A 141 11.29 3.22 -6.82
N ARG A 142 10.90 4.41 -7.29
CA ARG A 142 11.43 5.67 -6.76
C ARG A 142 11.18 5.78 -5.26
N GLY A 143 10.02 5.33 -4.76
CA GLY A 143 9.68 5.35 -3.35
C GLY A 143 10.59 4.47 -2.48
N LEU A 144 10.87 3.24 -2.93
CA LEU A 144 11.73 2.31 -2.18
C LEU A 144 13.22 2.59 -2.37
N ALA A 145 13.65 2.97 -3.58
CA ALA A 145 15.04 3.30 -3.87
C ALA A 145 15.44 4.64 -3.22
N ASN A 146 14.52 5.60 -3.16
CA ASN A 146 14.81 6.89 -2.55
C ASN A 146 14.76 6.82 -1.01
N ARG A 147 15.89 7.12 -0.38
CA ARG A 147 16.05 7.17 1.08
C ARG A 147 15.27 8.32 1.74
N SER A 148 14.70 9.24 0.96
CA SER A 148 13.83 10.32 1.43
C SER A 148 12.52 9.83 2.05
N TYR A 149 12.14 8.56 1.82
CA TYR A 149 10.94 7.98 2.40
C TYR A 149 11.23 7.10 3.62
N ALA A 150 10.42 7.28 4.67
CA ALA A 150 10.31 6.32 5.77
C ALA A 150 9.25 5.28 5.38
N ILE A 151 9.59 4.00 5.44
CA ILE A 151 8.69 2.94 4.98
C ILE A 151 7.82 2.49 6.14
N TRP A 152 6.51 2.59 5.98
CA TRP A 152 5.53 2.24 6.99
C TRP A 152 4.67 1.12 6.43
N ARG A 153 4.80 -0.08 6.99
CA ARG A 153 3.91 -1.19 6.65
C ARG A 153 2.71 -1.19 7.57
N VAL A 154 1.53 -1.13 6.96
CA VAL A 154 0.24 -1.22 7.63
C VAL A 154 -0.34 -2.61 7.37
N LYS A 155 -0.30 -3.45 8.41
CA LYS A 155 -0.98 -4.75 8.49
C LYS A 155 -2.41 -4.56 9.01
N HIS A 156 -3.18 -5.64 8.96
CA HIS A 156 -4.54 -5.66 9.50
C HIS A 156 -4.52 -5.57 11.04
N ALA A 157 -5.31 -4.70 11.65
CA ALA A 157 -5.33 -4.55 13.11
C ALA A 157 -5.69 -5.86 13.85
N SER A 158 -6.49 -6.73 13.21
CA SER A 158 -6.83 -8.06 13.77
C SER A 158 -5.66 -9.05 13.82
N THR A 159 -4.49 -8.73 13.25
CA THR A 159 -3.29 -9.61 13.36
C THR A 159 -2.58 -9.48 14.71
N GLY A 160 -3.07 -8.61 15.61
CA GLY A 160 -2.50 -8.39 16.93
C GLY A 160 -1.58 -7.17 16.99
N PRO A 161 -0.82 -7.01 18.10
CA PRO A 161 0.09 -5.89 18.30
C PRO A 161 1.16 -5.81 17.21
N GLY A 162 1.62 -4.60 16.87
CA GLY A 162 2.58 -4.38 15.78
C GLY A 162 1.95 -4.44 14.38
N TRP A 163 0.68 -4.04 14.27
CA TRP A 163 -0.01 -3.90 12.99
C TRP A 163 0.61 -2.78 12.14
N LEU A 164 1.23 -1.78 12.77
CA LEU A 164 2.10 -0.82 12.10
C LEU A 164 3.57 -1.22 12.32
N ASN A 165 4.29 -1.53 11.24
CA ASN A 165 5.73 -1.80 11.29
C ASN A 165 6.50 -0.72 10.53
N THR A 166 7.36 0.01 11.23
CA THR A 166 8.25 1.06 10.68
C THR A 166 9.67 0.54 10.40
N GLU A 167 10.00 -0.67 10.88
CA GLU A 167 11.30 -1.28 10.70
C GLU A 167 11.38 -2.02 9.37
N VAL A 168 12.50 -1.83 8.69
CA VAL A 168 12.85 -2.56 7.49
C VAL A 168 13.58 -3.83 7.89
N ALA A 169 13.07 -4.99 7.46
CA ALA A 169 13.65 -6.30 7.74
C ALA A 169 15.16 -6.34 7.46
N THR A 170 15.91 -6.99 8.35
CA THR A 170 17.35 -7.15 8.26
C THR A 170 17.73 -8.40 7.47
N ILE A 171 18.86 -8.36 6.77
CA ILE A 171 19.43 -9.52 6.09
C ILE A 171 20.83 -9.74 6.65
N ASP A 172 21.01 -10.85 7.38
CA ASP A 172 22.33 -11.43 7.63
C ASP A 172 22.70 -12.31 6.42
N PRO A 173 23.79 -12.00 5.70
CA PRO A 173 24.28 -12.84 4.60
C PRO A 173 24.52 -14.31 4.98
N ARG A 174 24.58 -14.68 6.26
CA ARG A 174 24.84 -16.06 6.70
C ARG A 174 23.58 -16.90 6.89
N HIS A 175 22.42 -16.28 7.07
CA HIS A 175 21.25 -16.98 7.63
C HIS A 175 19.92 -16.64 6.96
N VAL A 176 19.83 -15.54 6.20
CA VAL A 176 18.54 -15.04 5.73
C VAL A 176 18.35 -15.34 4.24
N GLU A 177 17.21 -15.96 3.94
CA GLU A 177 16.67 -16.09 2.58
C GLU A 177 15.32 -15.37 2.51
N VAL A 178 15.02 -14.78 1.36
CA VAL A 178 13.70 -14.24 1.04
C VAL A 178 12.96 -15.31 0.24
N LEU A 179 11.91 -15.85 0.83
CA LEU A 179 11.13 -16.95 0.30
C LEU A 179 9.80 -16.42 -0.24
N PHE A 180 9.51 -16.77 -1.48
CA PHE A 180 8.31 -16.34 -2.20
C PHE A 180 7.27 -17.46 -2.36
N SER A 181 7.62 -18.69 -1.98
CA SER A 181 6.75 -19.87 -2.02
C SER A 181 5.85 -19.96 -0.77
N THR A 182 4.66 -20.54 -0.91
CA THR A 182 3.60 -20.58 0.13
C THR A 182 3.98 -21.20 1.47
N GLU A 183 4.79 -22.26 1.50
CA GLU A 183 5.06 -23.01 2.74
C GLU A 183 5.91 -22.22 3.75
N ALA A 184 6.70 -21.27 3.27
CA ALA A 184 7.64 -20.50 4.10
C ALA A 184 7.72 -19.02 3.68
N ASN A 185 6.66 -18.47 3.08
CA ASN A 185 6.67 -17.12 2.50
C ASN A 185 6.98 -16.06 3.56
N ASN A 186 8.21 -15.56 3.58
CA ASN A 186 8.61 -14.42 4.39
C ASN A 186 8.81 -13.16 3.55
N ALA A 187 8.62 -13.21 2.22
CA ALA A 187 8.78 -12.05 1.33
C ALA A 187 7.91 -10.87 1.77
N ARG A 188 6.71 -11.13 2.30
CA ARG A 188 5.80 -10.11 2.87
C ARG A 188 6.42 -9.29 4.01
N GLN A 189 7.48 -9.78 4.65
CA GLN A 189 8.22 -9.05 5.69
C GLN A 189 9.12 -7.95 5.10
N PHE A 190 9.42 -7.99 3.80
CA PHE A 190 10.29 -7.02 3.14
C PHE A 190 9.49 -5.94 2.39
N PRO A 191 9.92 -4.67 2.43
CA PRO A 191 9.38 -3.65 1.55
C PRO A 191 9.58 -4.03 0.09
N LEU A 192 8.47 -4.32 -0.59
CA LEU A 192 8.44 -4.86 -1.94
C LEU A 192 7.64 -3.94 -2.87
N ALA A 193 8.12 -3.79 -4.10
CA ALA A 193 7.41 -3.12 -5.19
C ALA A 193 7.51 -3.93 -6.48
N GLY A 194 6.44 -3.97 -7.27
CA GLY A 194 6.41 -4.73 -8.52
C GLY A 194 6.35 -6.24 -8.29
N TRP A 195 5.61 -6.69 -7.27
CA TRP A 195 5.45 -8.10 -6.94
C TRP A 195 3.97 -8.47 -6.78
N ASP A 196 3.59 -9.62 -7.30
CA ASP A 196 2.37 -10.33 -6.96
C ASP A 196 2.73 -11.49 -6.02
N LEU A 197 2.49 -11.28 -4.73
CA LEU A 197 2.73 -12.27 -3.68
C LEU A 197 1.53 -13.22 -3.60
N SER A 198 1.28 -13.95 -4.68
CA SER A 198 0.16 -14.89 -4.76
C SER A 198 0.39 -16.14 -3.90
N THR A 199 -0.69 -16.85 -3.57
CA THR A 199 -0.65 -18.18 -2.95
C THR A 199 -0.28 -19.22 -4.01
N GLY A 200 1.01 -19.34 -4.31
CA GLY A 200 1.55 -20.34 -5.22
C GLY A 200 2.97 -20.77 -4.86
N PRO A 201 3.57 -21.69 -5.62
CA PRO A 201 4.94 -22.15 -5.38
C PRO A 201 6.00 -21.05 -5.62
N TYR A 202 5.60 -19.92 -6.20
CA TYR A 202 6.43 -18.76 -6.48
C TYR A 202 5.58 -17.48 -6.46
N SER A 203 6.26 -16.33 -6.44
CA SER A 203 5.65 -15.02 -6.65
C SER A 203 6.10 -14.43 -7.97
N TRP A 204 5.21 -13.71 -8.66
CA TRP A 204 5.54 -13.07 -9.92
C TRP A 204 6.02 -11.64 -9.71
N SER A 205 7.06 -11.24 -10.43
CA SER A 205 7.33 -9.82 -10.62
C SER A 205 6.34 -9.23 -11.62
N LEU A 206 5.81 -8.04 -11.32
CA LEU A 206 4.84 -7.32 -12.12
C LEU A 206 5.50 -6.12 -12.82
N GLY A 207 5.32 -6.04 -14.14
CA GLY A 207 5.78 -4.92 -14.94
C GLY A 207 7.29 -4.93 -15.18
N LYS A 208 7.84 -3.76 -15.49
CA LYS A 208 9.24 -3.61 -15.94
C LYS A 208 10.24 -3.63 -14.80
N ILE A 209 9.80 -3.35 -13.58
CA ILE A 209 10.70 -3.17 -12.44
C ILE A 209 10.10 -3.87 -11.22
N ALA A 210 10.91 -4.69 -10.57
CA ALA A 210 10.62 -5.21 -9.23
C ALA A 210 11.74 -4.85 -8.27
N VAL A 211 11.39 -4.61 -7.01
CA VAL A 211 12.33 -4.07 -6.01
C VAL A 211 12.06 -4.74 -4.67
N ILE A 212 13.14 -5.02 -3.95
CA ILE A 212 13.13 -5.38 -2.54
C ILE A 212 14.11 -4.48 -1.79
N ARG A 213 13.66 -3.94 -0.65
CA ARG A 213 14.51 -3.15 0.25
C ARG A 213 14.67 -3.86 1.59
N PHE A 214 15.86 -3.79 2.16
CA PHE A 214 16.22 -4.38 3.43
C PHE A 214 17.32 -3.58 4.15
N THR A 215 17.65 -3.99 5.37
CA THR A 215 18.79 -3.48 6.14
C THR A 215 19.91 -4.53 6.13
N PRO A 216 21.02 -4.32 5.40
CA PRO A 216 22.12 -5.28 5.36
C PRO A 216 22.84 -5.29 6.71
N LEU A 217 23.08 -6.48 7.28
CA LEU A 217 24.00 -6.61 8.40
C LEU A 217 25.45 -6.64 7.89
N PRO A 218 26.41 -6.05 8.61
CA PRO A 218 27.80 -6.02 8.18
C PRO A 218 28.41 -7.41 7.98
N THR A 219 29.31 -7.53 7.01
CA THR A 219 30.07 -8.75 6.71
C THR A 219 31.52 -8.41 6.35
N THR A 220 32.44 -9.35 6.54
CA THR A 220 33.85 -9.20 6.14
C THR A 220 34.15 -9.75 4.75
N ARG A 221 33.19 -10.43 4.12
CA ARG A 221 33.32 -11.05 2.80
C ARG A 221 32.30 -10.49 1.83
N ASP A 222 32.63 -10.55 0.56
CA ASP A 222 31.70 -10.27 -0.54
C ASP A 222 30.45 -11.14 -0.38
N VAL A 223 29.31 -10.62 -0.84
CA VAL A 223 28.02 -11.30 -0.72
C VAL A 223 27.57 -11.76 -2.10
N GLN A 224 27.34 -13.05 -2.25
CA GLN A 224 26.61 -13.60 -3.40
C GLN A 224 25.12 -13.57 -3.12
N ILE A 225 24.40 -12.83 -3.97
CA ILE A 225 22.94 -12.80 -4.03
C ILE A 225 22.51 -13.79 -5.10
N VAL A 226 21.85 -14.86 -4.70
CA VAL A 226 21.43 -15.95 -5.58
C VAL A 226 19.91 -15.96 -5.69
N CYS A 227 19.39 -15.60 -6.85
CA CYS A 227 17.96 -15.64 -7.14
C CYS A 227 17.62 -16.95 -7.86
N LYS A 228 16.73 -17.75 -7.27
CA LYS A 228 16.15 -18.92 -7.91
C LYS A 228 14.84 -18.53 -8.59
N LEU A 229 14.85 -18.60 -9.91
CA LEU A 229 13.70 -18.30 -10.75
C LEU A 229 13.07 -19.61 -11.24
N ALA A 230 11.74 -19.67 -11.18
CA ALA A 230 10.97 -20.69 -11.88
C ALA A 230 10.87 -20.33 -13.38
N ALA A 231 10.41 -21.29 -14.19
CA ALA A 231 10.27 -21.09 -15.63
C ALA A 231 9.37 -19.88 -15.95
N PRO A 232 9.83 -18.90 -16.74
CA PRO A 232 8.98 -17.79 -17.16
C PRO A 232 7.96 -18.28 -18.20
N THR A 233 6.93 -17.48 -18.45
CA THR A 233 5.97 -17.74 -19.53
C THR A 233 6.57 -17.53 -20.92
N ALA A 234 7.69 -16.81 -21.03
CA ALA A 234 8.45 -16.63 -22.26
C ALA A 234 9.88 -16.15 -21.97
N ASP A 235 10.74 -16.28 -22.98
CA ASP A 235 12.10 -15.74 -22.99
C ASP A 235 12.11 -14.22 -22.77
N GLN A 236 12.88 -13.76 -21.79
CA GLN A 236 13.07 -12.32 -21.55
C GLN A 236 14.42 -12.00 -20.87
N PRO A 237 15.03 -10.85 -21.21
CA PRO A 237 16.17 -10.32 -20.46
C PRO A 237 15.74 -9.83 -19.07
N MET A 238 16.63 -10.01 -18.10
CA MET A 238 16.54 -9.45 -16.76
C MET A 238 17.90 -8.86 -16.37
N VAL A 239 17.89 -7.69 -15.73
CA VAL A 239 19.06 -7.12 -15.06
C VAL A 239 18.77 -7.05 -13.57
N MET A 240 19.64 -7.64 -12.75
CA MET A 240 19.59 -7.55 -11.29
C MET A 240 20.69 -6.60 -10.82
N THR A 241 20.34 -5.60 -10.00
CA THR A 241 21.26 -4.55 -9.53
C THR A 241 21.11 -4.32 -8.03
N TYR A 242 22.23 -4.17 -7.32
CA TYR A 242 22.27 -3.80 -5.91
C TYR A 242 22.68 -2.33 -5.75
N ASN A 243 21.84 -1.52 -5.08
CA ASN A 243 22.10 -0.11 -4.76
C ASN A 243 22.63 0.73 -5.95
N GLU A 244 22.15 0.46 -7.16
CA GLU A 244 22.58 1.12 -8.42
C GLU A 244 24.07 0.92 -8.78
N GLY A 245 24.78 0.03 -8.10
CA GLY A 245 26.17 -0.31 -8.36
C GLY A 245 26.32 -1.69 -9.02
N PRO A 246 26.79 -2.73 -8.29
CA PRO A 246 26.97 -4.08 -8.84
C PRO A 246 25.71 -4.57 -9.54
N SER A 247 25.88 -5.14 -10.75
CA SER A 247 24.78 -5.67 -11.54
C SER A 247 25.16 -6.93 -12.31
N THR A 248 24.15 -7.72 -12.63
CA THR A 248 24.27 -8.91 -13.48
C THR A 248 23.09 -8.93 -14.45
N ALA A 249 23.37 -9.28 -15.71
CA ALA A 249 22.36 -9.37 -16.77
C ALA A 249 22.24 -10.83 -17.21
N VAL A 250 21.01 -11.32 -17.31
CA VAL A 250 20.71 -12.70 -17.68
C VAL A 250 19.51 -12.76 -18.59
N ARG A 251 19.43 -13.84 -19.36
CA ARG A 251 18.26 -14.15 -20.17
C ARG A 251 17.50 -15.30 -19.51
N ILE A 252 16.25 -15.05 -19.14
CA ILE A 252 15.39 -16.03 -18.46
C ILE A 252 14.58 -16.76 -19.53
N ASN A 253 14.93 -18.01 -19.80
CA ASN A 253 14.25 -18.88 -20.78
C ASN A 253 13.80 -20.22 -20.16
N GLY A 254 13.95 -20.38 -18.85
CA GLY A 254 13.61 -21.58 -18.08
C GLY A 254 13.94 -21.39 -16.60
N PRO A 255 13.81 -22.43 -15.77
CA PRO A 255 14.30 -22.41 -14.40
C PRO A 255 15.79 -22.08 -14.37
N THR A 256 16.18 -21.06 -13.62
CA THR A 256 17.57 -20.58 -13.64
C THR A 256 17.99 -20.00 -12.30
N LEU A 257 19.30 -20.04 -12.04
CA LEU A 257 19.94 -19.39 -10.91
C LEU A 257 20.68 -18.16 -11.41
N VAL A 258 20.29 -17.01 -10.88
CA VAL A 258 20.91 -15.72 -11.20
C VAL A 258 21.77 -15.30 -10.03
N VAL A 259 23.06 -15.12 -10.27
CA VAL A 259 24.04 -14.78 -9.22
C VAL A 259 24.58 -13.37 -9.46
N LEU A 260 24.52 -12.55 -8.41
CA LEU A 260 25.18 -11.25 -8.33
C LEU A 260 26.15 -11.27 -7.15
N THR A 261 27.41 -10.96 -7.39
CA THR A 261 28.39 -10.73 -6.32
C THR A 261 28.46 -9.25 -5.99
N VAL A 262 28.28 -8.93 -4.70
CA VAL A 262 28.36 -7.58 -4.15
C VAL A 262 29.62 -7.50 -3.28
N PRO A 263 30.59 -6.61 -3.60
CA PRO A 263 31.77 -6.41 -2.77
C PRO A 263 31.42 -6.04 -1.33
N ALA A 264 32.21 -6.52 -0.36
CA ALA A 264 31.95 -6.31 1.07
C ALA A 264 31.87 -4.82 1.44
N ASP A 265 32.75 -3.98 0.87
CA ASP A 265 32.76 -2.53 1.05
C ASP A 265 31.48 -1.87 0.53
N VAL A 266 30.97 -2.31 -0.61
CA VAL A 266 29.69 -1.84 -1.18
C VAL A 266 28.50 -2.29 -0.34
N TRP A 267 28.49 -3.54 0.12
CA TRP A 267 27.45 -4.09 1.00
C TRP A 267 27.38 -3.33 2.33
N ASN A 268 28.54 -3.11 2.96
CA ASN A 268 28.66 -2.43 4.25
C ASN A 268 28.53 -0.90 4.13
N GLY A 269 28.74 -0.33 2.93
CA GLY A 269 28.75 1.11 2.70
C GLY A 269 27.39 1.80 2.83
N SER A 270 26.31 1.03 3.00
CA SER A 270 24.95 1.56 3.14
C SER A 270 24.19 0.91 4.28
N ARG A 271 23.47 1.73 5.05
CA ARG A 271 22.50 1.25 6.06
C ARG A 271 21.23 0.64 5.45
N SER A 272 21.06 0.70 4.13
CA SER A 272 19.93 0.12 3.43
C SER A 272 20.37 -0.50 2.10
N GLY A 273 19.94 -1.74 1.88
CA GLY A 273 20.13 -2.49 0.66
C GLY A 273 18.87 -2.43 -0.18
N VAL A 274 19.03 -2.11 -1.46
CA VAL A 274 17.96 -2.13 -2.46
C VAL A 274 18.42 -3.04 -3.57
N LEU A 275 17.68 -4.13 -3.76
CA LEU A 275 17.88 -5.03 -4.90
C LEU A 275 16.77 -4.76 -5.91
N LYS A 276 17.18 -4.41 -7.13
CA LYS A 276 16.32 -4.04 -8.24
C LYS A 276 16.41 -5.11 -9.33
N PHE A 277 15.28 -5.42 -9.93
CA PHE A 277 15.15 -6.31 -11.09
C PHE A 277 14.48 -5.54 -12.23
N ASP A 278 15.18 -5.35 -13.34
CA ASP A 278 14.68 -4.72 -14.54
C ASP A 278 14.35 -5.76 -15.62
N PHE A 279 13.15 -5.67 -16.19
CA PHE A 279 12.61 -6.54 -17.22
C PHE A 279 12.21 -5.71 -18.45
N PRO A 280 13.16 -5.28 -19.28
CA PRO A 280 12.91 -4.29 -20.32
C PRO A 280 11.94 -4.78 -21.42
N ALA A 281 11.84 -6.10 -21.62
CA ALA A 281 10.97 -6.72 -22.62
C ALA A 281 9.72 -7.42 -22.02
N VAL A 282 9.34 -7.09 -20.78
CA VAL A 282 8.13 -7.66 -20.18
C VAL A 282 6.90 -7.35 -21.04
N LYS A 283 6.05 -8.35 -21.21
CA LYS A 283 4.72 -8.23 -21.84
C LYS A 283 3.74 -9.08 -21.04
N SER A 284 2.46 -8.74 -21.10
CA SER A 284 1.43 -9.59 -20.51
C SER A 284 1.32 -10.91 -21.29
N PRO A 285 0.91 -12.01 -20.64
CA PRO A 285 0.66 -13.28 -21.33
C PRO A 285 -0.27 -13.19 -22.56
N PRO A 286 -1.35 -12.36 -22.59
CA PRO A 286 -2.17 -12.16 -23.78
C PRO A 286 -1.39 -11.55 -24.94
N ALA A 287 -0.53 -10.57 -24.65
CA ALA A 287 0.32 -9.95 -25.67
C ALA A 287 1.39 -10.91 -26.22
N ARG A 288 1.57 -12.07 -25.57
CA ARG A 288 2.43 -13.18 -26.01
C ARG A 288 1.63 -14.37 -26.57
N GLY A 289 0.30 -14.33 -26.50
CA GLY A 289 -0.58 -15.42 -26.95
C GLY A 289 -0.57 -16.66 -26.04
N THR A 290 -0.16 -16.54 -24.77
CA THR A 290 0.06 -17.71 -23.89
C THR A 290 -1.00 -17.92 -22.81
N SER A 291 -1.72 -16.88 -22.38
CA SER A 291 -2.75 -16.96 -21.34
C SER A 291 -3.62 -15.69 -21.35
N PRO A 292 -4.88 -15.72 -20.84
CA PRO A 292 -5.73 -14.54 -20.74
C PRO A 292 -5.37 -13.56 -19.60
N ASP A 293 -4.42 -13.89 -18.72
CA ASP A 293 -4.04 -13.02 -17.59
C ASP A 293 -3.51 -11.65 -18.07
N PRO A 294 -4.20 -10.52 -17.82
CA PRO A 294 -3.81 -9.23 -18.39
C PRO A 294 -2.54 -8.64 -17.77
N ARG A 295 -2.05 -9.20 -16.67
CA ARG A 295 -0.94 -8.62 -15.91
C ARG A 295 0.40 -8.81 -16.64
N PRO A 296 1.28 -7.80 -16.66
CA PRO A 296 2.61 -7.95 -17.24
C PRO A 296 3.50 -8.79 -16.33
N LEU A 297 3.43 -10.12 -16.48
CA LEU A 297 4.21 -11.07 -15.69
C LEU A 297 5.63 -11.19 -16.26
N ALA A 298 6.61 -10.75 -15.47
CA ALA A 298 8.03 -10.86 -15.80
C ALA A 298 8.59 -12.20 -15.29
N GLY A 299 9.37 -12.24 -14.21
CA GLY A 299 9.93 -13.46 -13.63
C GLY A 299 9.05 -14.07 -12.55
N ALA A 300 9.06 -15.41 -12.45
CA ALA A 300 8.53 -16.14 -11.30
C ALA A 300 9.68 -16.45 -10.33
N PHE A 301 9.59 -15.97 -9.10
CA PHE A 301 10.64 -16.09 -8.09
C PHE A 301 10.24 -17.11 -7.02
N GLU A 302 11.13 -18.04 -6.74
CA GLU A 302 10.96 -18.99 -5.65
C GLU A 302 11.66 -18.49 -4.37
N ARG A 303 12.93 -18.07 -4.52
CA ARG A 303 13.74 -17.57 -3.41
C ARG A 303 14.86 -16.63 -3.85
N ILE A 304 15.29 -15.78 -2.93
CA ILE A 304 16.53 -14.99 -3.01
C ILE A 304 17.37 -15.33 -1.78
N SER A 305 18.54 -15.94 -1.99
CA SER A 305 19.48 -16.29 -0.94
C SER A 305 20.63 -15.30 -0.91
N PHE A 306 21.11 -14.97 0.29
CA PHE A 306 22.30 -14.16 0.51
C PHE A 306 23.34 -15.06 1.15
N ARG A 307 24.57 -15.06 0.64
CA ARG A 307 25.64 -15.95 1.12
C ARG A 307 26.97 -15.21 1.07
N PRO A 308 27.87 -15.38 2.05
CA PRO A 308 29.24 -14.91 1.89
C PRO A 308 29.87 -15.68 0.72
N SER A 309 30.60 -14.96 -0.15
CA SER A 309 31.41 -15.58 -1.19
C SER A 309 32.48 -16.46 -0.53
N PRO A 310 32.76 -17.66 -1.08
CA PRO A 310 33.75 -18.59 -0.55
C PRO A 310 35.12 -17.92 -0.36
#